data_AF-A0ABC9SEP5-F1
#
_entry.id   AF-A0ABC9SEP5-F1
#
_cell.length_a   1.000
_cell.length_b   1.000
_cell.length_c   1.000
_cell.angle_alpha   90.00
_cell.angle_beta   90.00
_cell.angle_gamma   90.00
#
_symmetry.space_group_name_H-M   'P 1'
#
loop_
_entity.id
_entity.type
_entity.pdbx_description
1 polymer ?
#
loop_
_entity_poly.entity_id
_entity_poly.type
_entity_poly.pdbx_seq_one_letter_code
_entity_poly.pdbx_strand_id
1 'polypeptide(L)'
;MANRFYAHSLKVVVESEKVSKSRDRIQNLVHHYRGFISKSTSSNIKFKIPFASQDHFLVELRNLELVDKTDETIQDITDPFEECVKKLEIDHEFLSRYRKLFEEDKIPKRDRRHLLVKQHRVSLDIQKMEKRKRDMILKTKFSDFTILFVPIKHGEH
;
A
#
# COMPACT_ATOMS: atom_id res chain seq x y z
N MET A 1 -7.36 -21.70 11.08
CA MET A 1 -6.33 -21.40 10.06
C MET A 1 -5.95 -19.93 10.24
N ALA A 2 -4.68 -19.60 10.45
CA ALA A 2 -4.26 -18.21 10.52
C ALA A 2 -4.43 -17.57 9.13
N ASN A 3 -5.09 -16.42 9.06
CA ASN A 3 -5.24 -15.69 7.80
C ASN A 3 -3.86 -15.13 7.40
N ARG A 4 -3.31 -15.61 6.29
CA ARG A 4 -2.07 -15.07 5.73
C ARG A 4 -2.36 -13.81 4.92
N PHE A 5 -1.46 -12.84 5.02
CA PHE A 5 -1.56 -11.55 4.34
C PHE A 5 -0.44 -11.43 3.31
N TYR A 6 -0.81 -11.38 2.03
CA TYR A 6 0.13 -11.23 0.92
C TYR A 6 -0.03 -9.88 0.25
N ALA A 7 1.08 -9.20 -0.01
CA ALA A 7 1.14 -7.99 -0.81
C ALA A 7 1.71 -8.30 -2.19
N HIS A 8 1.02 -7.87 -3.24
CA HIS A 8 1.39 -8.12 -4.63
C HIS A 8 1.89 -6.85 -5.29
N SER A 9 3.03 -6.96 -5.97
CA SER A 9 3.57 -5.88 -6.78
C SER A 9 4.10 -6.40 -8.09
N LEU A 10 3.81 -5.67 -9.17
CA LEU A 10 4.13 -6.03 -10.53
C LEU A 10 4.85 -4.90 -11.22
N LYS A 11 5.92 -5.25 -11.92
CA LYS A 11 6.64 -4.36 -12.81
C LYS A 11 6.51 -4.88 -14.23
N VAL A 12 5.92 -4.08 -15.10
CA VAL A 12 5.67 -4.46 -16.50
C VAL A 12 6.45 -3.52 -17.41
N VAL A 13 7.14 -4.08 -18.39
CA VAL A 13 7.79 -3.32 -19.46
C VAL A 13 6.88 -3.37 -20.68
N VAL A 14 6.46 -2.20 -21.15
CA VAL A 14 5.62 -2.05 -22.33
C VAL A 14 6.42 -1.32 -23.39
N GLU A 15 6.56 -1.96 -24.54
CA GLU A 15 7.09 -1.34 -25.74
C GLU A 15 6.00 -0.55 -26.45
N SER A 16 6.31 0.68 -26.86
CA SER A 16 5.31 1.57 -27.47
C SER A 16 5.92 2.40 -28.58
N GLU A 17 5.28 2.40 -29.75
CA GLU A 17 5.61 3.34 -30.84
C GLU A 17 5.31 4.78 -30.43
N LYS A 18 4.15 4.98 -29.77
CA LYS A 18 3.71 6.28 -29.27
C LYS A 18 3.25 6.18 -27.83
N VAL A 19 4.19 6.48 -26.92
CA VAL A 19 4.02 6.39 -25.46
C VAL A 19 2.77 7.12 -24.97
N SER A 20 2.39 8.27 -25.55
CA SER A 20 1.17 8.97 -25.12
C SER A 20 -0.10 8.15 -25.38
N LYS A 21 -0.23 7.51 -26.54
CA LYS A 21 -1.39 6.67 -26.86
C LYS A 21 -1.47 5.45 -25.95
N SER A 22 -0.34 4.76 -25.75
CA SER A 22 -0.27 3.59 -24.86
C SER A 22 -0.60 3.97 -23.43
N ARG A 23 -0.13 5.13 -22.97
CA ARG A 23 -0.48 5.67 -21.65
C ARG A 23 -1.98 5.88 -21.52
N ASP A 24 -2.62 6.55 -22.47
CA ASP A 24 -4.06 6.83 -22.41
C ASP A 24 -4.89 5.53 -22.38
N ARG A 25 -4.51 4.52 -23.19
CA ARG A 25 -5.14 3.19 -23.18
C ARG A 25 -5.01 2.49 -21.84
N ILE A 26 -3.80 2.48 -21.28
CA ILE A 26 -3.54 1.87 -19.97
C ILE A 26 -4.32 2.60 -18.87
N GLN A 27 -4.39 3.94 -18.90
CA GLN A 27 -5.20 4.69 -17.94
C GLN A 27 -6.68 4.30 -18.02
N ASN A 28 -7.23 4.18 -19.23
CA ASN A 28 -8.60 3.72 -19.43
C ASN A 28 -8.81 2.29 -18.91
N LEU A 29 -7.86 1.38 -19.16
CA LEU A 29 -7.90 0.01 -18.64
C LEU A 29 -7.88 0.00 -17.10
N VAL A 30 -7.01 0.80 -16.48
CA VAL A 30 -6.95 0.93 -15.01
C VAL A 30 -8.30 1.38 -14.45
N HIS A 31 -8.94 2.38 -15.08
CA HIS A 31 -10.26 2.85 -14.66
C HIS A 31 -11.36 1.80 -14.87
N HIS A 32 -11.32 1.04 -15.96
CA HIS A 32 -12.25 -0.08 -16.21
C HIS A 32 -12.25 -1.09 -15.05
N TYR A 33 -11.05 -1.40 -14.53
CA TYR A 33 -10.85 -2.29 -13.40
C TYR A 33 -11.01 -1.64 -12.02
N ARG A 34 -11.62 -0.44 -11.95
CA ARG A 34 -11.78 0.35 -10.71
C ARG A 34 -10.46 0.60 -9.97
N GLY A 35 -9.37 0.63 -10.72
CA GLY A 35 -8.05 0.97 -10.22
C GLY A 35 -7.87 2.47 -10.06
N PHE A 36 -6.75 2.85 -9.46
CA PHE A 36 -6.38 4.24 -9.26
C PHE A 36 -4.90 4.48 -9.55
N ILE A 37 -4.65 5.60 -10.23
CA ILE A 37 -3.30 6.00 -10.65
C ILE A 37 -2.68 6.80 -9.51
N SER A 38 -1.51 6.35 -9.05
CA SER A 38 -0.74 7.03 -8.00
C SER A 38 0.29 8.00 -8.59
N LYS A 39 0.84 7.69 -9.77
CA LYS A 39 1.81 8.54 -10.46
C LYS A 39 1.76 8.27 -11.96
N SER A 40 1.85 9.32 -12.76
CA SER A 40 1.94 9.24 -14.21
C SER A 40 3.03 10.19 -14.70
N THR A 41 4.02 9.67 -15.42
CA THR A 41 5.11 10.44 -16.02
C THR A 41 5.24 10.11 -17.51
N SER A 42 6.19 10.77 -18.18
CA SER A 42 6.52 10.45 -19.56
C SER A 42 7.05 9.02 -19.74
N SER A 43 7.77 8.48 -18.75
CA SER A 43 8.48 7.19 -18.82
C SER A 43 7.84 6.05 -18.04
N ASN A 44 6.95 6.33 -17.10
CA ASN A 44 6.27 5.30 -16.32
C ASN A 44 4.89 5.73 -15.84
N ILE A 45 4.07 4.74 -15.53
CA ILE A 45 2.82 4.92 -14.79
C ILE A 45 2.78 3.93 -13.63
N LYS A 46 2.39 4.44 -12.46
CA LYS A 46 2.17 3.65 -11.25
C LYS A 46 0.71 3.72 -10.87
N PHE A 47 0.11 2.57 -10.61
CA PHE A 47 -1.29 2.47 -10.26
C PHE A 47 -1.54 1.23 -9.42
N LYS A 48 -2.75 1.14 -8.88
CA LYS A 48 -3.23 -0.02 -8.12
C LYS A 48 -4.52 -0.51 -8.74
N ILE A 49 -4.70 -1.83 -8.78
CA ILE A 49 -5.96 -2.48 -9.17
C ILE A 49 -6.38 -3.48 -8.09
N PRO A 50 -7.68 -3.79 -7.94
CA PRO A 50 -8.12 -4.83 -7.03
C PRO A 50 -7.39 -6.15 -7.31
N PHE A 51 -6.86 -6.80 -6.27
CA PHE A 51 -6.11 -8.05 -6.40
C PHE A 51 -6.92 -9.14 -7.11
N ALA A 52 -8.23 -9.21 -6.82
CA ALA A 52 -9.16 -10.15 -7.44
C ALA A 52 -9.26 -10.03 -8.97
N SER A 53 -8.81 -8.91 -9.54
CA SER A 53 -8.83 -8.66 -10.98
C SER A 53 -7.44 -8.65 -11.62
N GLN A 54 -6.39 -8.98 -10.86
CA GLN A 54 -5.00 -8.90 -11.31
C GLN A 54 -4.75 -9.69 -12.59
N ASP A 55 -5.16 -10.95 -12.63
CA ASP A 55 -4.87 -11.85 -13.75
C ASP A 55 -5.61 -11.44 -15.02
N HIS A 56 -6.90 -11.07 -14.90
CA HIS A 56 -7.70 -10.58 -16.01
C HIS A 56 -7.13 -9.27 -16.58
N PHE A 57 -6.72 -8.35 -15.71
CA PHE A 57 -6.06 -7.11 -16.12
C PHE A 57 -4.77 -7.38 -16.90
N LEU A 58 -3.93 -8.32 -16.44
CA LEU A 58 -2.69 -8.68 -17.13
C LEU A 58 -2.94 -9.26 -18.53
N VAL A 59 -3.97 -10.10 -18.67
CA VAL A 59 -4.36 -10.64 -19.97
C VAL A 59 -4.81 -9.53 -20.92
N GLU A 60 -5.69 -8.63 -20.46
CA GLU A 60 -6.13 -7.51 -21.30
C GLU A 60 -4.98 -6.54 -21.63
N LEU A 61 -4.08 -6.28 -20.69
CA LEU A 61 -2.91 -5.44 -20.93
C LEU A 61 -2.02 -6.03 -22.04
N ARG A 62 -1.78 -7.34 -22.02
CA ARG A 62 -1.01 -8.04 -23.06
C ARG A 62 -1.70 -8.07 -24.42
N ASN A 63 -3.03 -8.02 -24.44
CA ASN A 63 -3.80 -7.94 -25.69
C ASN A 63 -3.79 -6.52 -26.29
N LEU A 64 -3.66 -5.49 -25.44
CA LEU A 64 -3.71 -4.08 -25.85
C LEU A 64 -2.34 -3.51 -26.22
N GLU A 65 -1.27 -3.98 -25.58
CA GLU A 65 0.07 -3.41 -25.69
C GLU A 65 1.13 -4.50 -25.86
N LEU A 66 2.27 -4.12 -26.46
CA LEU A 66 3.41 -5.02 -26.62
C LEU A 66 4.16 -5.13 -25.27
N VAL A 67 3.79 -6.14 -24.48
CA VAL A 67 4.41 -6.41 -23.18
C VAL A 67 5.66 -7.27 -23.37
N ASP A 68 6.84 -6.68 -23.14
CA ASP A 68 8.13 -7.37 -23.21
C ASP A 68 8.36 -8.26 -21.98
N LYS A 69 8.21 -7.67 -20.79
CA LYS A 69 8.50 -8.35 -19.52
C LYS A 69 7.49 -8.04 -18.43
N THR A 70 7.14 -9.05 -17.63
CA THR A 70 6.36 -8.90 -16.40
C THR A 70 7.11 -9.56 -15.24
N ASP A 71 7.52 -8.75 -14.26
CA ASP A 71 8.12 -9.21 -13.01
C ASP A 71 7.10 -9.09 -11.88
N GLU A 72 6.67 -10.20 -11.28
CA GLU A 72 5.80 -10.21 -10.10
C GLU A 72 6.62 -10.46 -8.83
N THR A 73 6.28 -9.74 -7.76
CA THR A 73 6.82 -9.92 -6.42
C THR A 73 5.67 -10.05 -5.44
N ILE A 74 5.66 -11.17 -4.72
CA ILE A 74 4.72 -11.48 -3.65
C ILE A 74 5.47 -11.40 -2.32
N GLN A 75 4.98 -10.55 -1.42
CA GLN A 75 5.55 -10.38 -0.09
C GLN A 75 4.56 -10.89 0.97
N ASP A 76 4.97 -11.85 1.78
CA ASP A 76 4.24 -12.20 3.00
C ASP A 76 4.43 -11.07 4.03
N ILE A 77 3.32 -10.45 4.43
CA ILE A 77 3.29 -9.37 5.42
C ILE A 77 2.54 -9.78 6.69
N THR A 78 2.30 -11.08 6.88
CA THR A 78 1.58 -11.63 8.04
C THR A 78 2.26 -11.25 9.36
N ASP A 79 3.54 -11.60 9.54
CA ASP A 79 4.23 -11.31 10.81
C ASP A 79 4.32 -9.81 11.08
N PRO A 80 4.72 -8.95 10.11
CA PRO A 80 4.71 -7.51 10.32
C PRO A 80 3.33 -6.94 10.64
N PHE A 81 2.25 -7.57 10.15
CA PHE A 81 0.88 -7.15 10.42
C PHE A 81 0.46 -7.56 11.83
N GLU A 82 0.74 -8.79 12.24
CA GLU A 82 0.46 -9.27 13.59
C GLU A 82 1.23 -8.50 14.65
N GLU A 83 2.51 -8.20 14.42
CA GLU A 83 3.30 -7.33 15.30
C GLU A 83 2.67 -5.94 15.45
N CYS A 84 2.19 -5.37 14.33
CA CYS A 84 1.51 -4.09 14.32
C CYS A 84 0.24 -4.11 15.18
N VAL A 85 -0.57 -5.17 15.06
CA VAL A 85 -1.80 -5.37 15.85
C VAL A 85 -1.48 -5.55 17.33
N LYS A 86 -0.55 -6.44 17.68
CA LYS A 86 -0.14 -6.67 19.08
C LYS A 86 0.38 -5.40 19.74
N LYS A 87 1.19 -4.62 19.02
CA LYS A 87 1.70 -3.35 19.54
C LYS A 87 0.58 -2.33 19.80
N LEU A 88 -0.39 -2.22 18.89
CA LEU A 88 -1.56 -1.37 19.07
C LEU A 88 -2.37 -1.77 20.30
N GLU A 89 -2.59 -3.08 20.51
CA GLU A 89 -3.28 -3.59 21.70
C GLU A 89 -2.58 -3.17 22.99
N ILE A 90 -1.25 -3.33 23.05
CA ILE A 90 -0.42 -2.93 24.20
C ILE A 90 -0.52 -1.41 24.44
N ASP A 91 -0.38 -0.61 23.39
CA ASP A 91 -0.40 0.86 23.50
C ASP A 91 -1.80 1.37 23.93
N HIS A 92 -2.88 0.75 23.44
CA HIS A 92 -4.24 1.03 23.88
C HIS A 92 -4.49 0.62 25.33
N GLU A 93 -4.00 -0.55 25.74
CA GLU A 93 -4.09 -1.01 27.12
C GLU A 93 -3.32 -0.06 28.07
N PHE A 94 -2.13 0.37 27.67
CA PHE A 94 -1.36 1.38 28.38
C PHE A 94 -2.20 2.65 28.60
N LEU A 95 -2.76 3.25 27.53
CA LEU A 95 -3.57 4.46 27.68
C LEU A 95 -4.80 4.26 28.56
N SER A 96 -5.46 3.11 28.47
CA SER A 96 -6.62 2.76 29.29
C SER A 96 -6.26 2.68 30.78
N ARG A 97 -5.19 1.95 31.13
CA ARG A 97 -4.70 1.84 32.52
C ARG A 97 -4.33 3.21 33.09
N TYR A 98 -3.64 4.03 32.30
CA TYR A 98 -3.23 5.35 32.76
C TYR A 98 -4.40 6.33 32.91
N ARG A 99 -5.42 6.26 32.06
CA ARG A 99 -6.63 7.08 32.21
C ARG A 99 -7.33 6.79 33.55
N LYS A 100 -7.48 5.52 33.91
CA LYS A 100 -8.05 5.10 35.20
C LYS A 100 -7.28 5.67 36.40
N LEU A 101 -5.94 5.67 36.34
CA LEU A 101 -5.11 6.24 37.41
C LEU A 101 -5.33 7.75 37.61
N PHE A 102 -5.62 8.49 36.54
CA PHE A 102 -5.97 9.91 36.62
C PHE A 102 -7.39 10.12 37.17
N GLU A 103 -8.35 9.29 36.77
CA GLU A 103 -9.74 9.33 37.26
C GLU A 103 -9.83 9.03 38.76
N GLU A 104 -9.03 8.09 39.25
CA GLU A 104 -8.99 7.67 40.65
C GLU A 104 -8.10 8.56 41.54
N ASP A 105 -7.56 9.66 41.00
CA ASP A 105 -6.57 10.55 41.62
C ASP A 105 -5.37 9.85 42.29
N LYS A 106 -4.98 8.68 41.77
CA LYS A 106 -3.89 7.84 42.33
C LYS A 106 -2.49 8.32 41.93
N ILE A 107 -2.38 9.47 41.26
CA ILE A 107 -1.12 9.98 40.70
C ILE A 107 -0.62 11.18 41.52
N PRO A 108 0.60 11.10 42.10
CA PRO A 108 1.22 12.24 42.78
C PRO A 108 1.30 13.48 41.88
N LYS A 109 0.97 14.66 42.41
CA LYS A 109 0.93 15.93 41.65
C LYS A 109 2.22 16.21 40.87
N ARG A 110 3.38 15.86 41.44
CA ARG A 110 4.71 16.03 40.80
C ARG A 110 4.89 15.20 39.53
N ASP A 111 4.24 14.05 39.44
CA ASP A 111 4.41 13.08 38.34
C ASP A 111 3.36 13.29 37.22
N ARG A 112 2.28 14.04 37.50
CA ARG A 112 1.17 14.27 36.56
C ARG A 112 1.63 14.85 35.22
N ARG A 113 2.50 15.86 35.23
CA ARG A 113 3.00 16.49 33.99
C ARG A 113 3.76 15.50 33.12
N HIS A 114 4.65 14.71 33.72
CA HIS A 114 5.44 13.71 32.99
C HIS A 114 4.53 12.65 32.37
N LEU A 115 3.53 12.19 33.12
CA LEU A 115 2.57 11.20 32.63
C LEU A 115 1.68 11.71 31.51
N LEU A 116 1.24 12.97 31.55
CA LEU A 116 0.49 13.59 30.44
C LEU A 116 1.32 13.64 29.16
N VAL A 117 2.61 13.99 29.25
CA VAL A 117 3.51 13.98 28.08
C VAL A 117 3.67 12.57 27.53
N LYS A 118 3.83 11.57 28.41
CA LYS A 118 3.95 10.16 28.00
C LYS A 118 2.68 9.66 27.31
N GLN A 119 1.50 9.95 27.86
CA GLN A 119 0.22 9.62 27.23
C GLN A 119 0.06 10.26 25.85
N HIS A 120 0.40 11.55 25.73
CA HIS A 120 0.31 12.24 24.44
C HIS A 120 1.20 11.59 23.39
N ARG A 121 2.44 11.23 23.76
CA ARG A 121 3.36 10.52 22.86
C ARG A 121 2.80 9.17 22.40
N VAL A 122 2.30 8.36 23.33
CA VAL A 122 1.70 7.06 23.00
C VAL A 122 0.46 7.23 22.11
N SER A 123 -0.36 8.26 22.34
CA SER A 123 -1.50 8.57 21.47
C SER A 123 -1.08 8.88 20.02
N LEU A 124 -0.01 9.66 19.84
CA LEU A 124 0.56 9.93 18.50
C LEU A 124 1.12 8.66 17.85
N ASP A 125 1.75 7.79 18.63
CA ASP A 125 2.29 6.53 18.13
C ASP A 125 1.17 5.57 17.70
N ILE A 126 0.07 5.47 18.46
CA ILE A 126 -1.14 4.74 18.07
C ILE A 126 -1.69 5.26 16.74
N GLN A 127 -1.84 6.58 16.57
CA GLN A 127 -2.35 7.14 15.32
C GLN A 127 -1.49 6.74 14.10
N LYS A 128 -0.17 6.76 14.25
CA LYS A 128 0.76 6.32 13.20
C LYS A 128 0.63 4.84 12.91
N MET A 129 0.54 4.01 13.96
CA MET A 129 0.41 2.56 13.83
C MET A 129 -0.93 2.14 13.23
N GLU A 130 -2.03 2.81 13.58
CA GLU A 130 -3.35 2.61 12.97
C GLU A 130 -3.34 2.94 11.47
N LYS A 131 -2.64 4.02 11.08
CA LYS A 131 -2.42 4.31 9.66
C LYS A 131 -1.63 3.20 8.98
N ARG A 132 -0.51 2.76 9.58
CA ARG A 132 0.32 1.67 9.04
C ARG A 132 -0.48 0.38 8.87
N LYS A 133 -1.28 -0.01 9.86
CA LYS A 133 -2.17 -1.19 9.81
C LYS A 133 -3.13 -1.10 8.61
N ARG A 134 -3.79 0.05 8.44
CA ARG A 134 -4.70 0.28 7.29
C ARG A 134 -3.97 0.19 5.95
N ASP A 135 -2.78 0.78 5.85
CA ASP A 135 -1.97 0.72 4.63
C ASP A 135 -1.58 -0.71 4.28
N MET A 136 -1.25 -1.54 5.29
CA MET A 136 -0.94 -2.96 5.11
C MET A 136 -2.14 -3.77 4.63
N ILE A 137 -3.33 -3.54 5.18
CA ILE A 137 -4.58 -4.16 4.70
C ILE A 137 -4.86 -3.74 3.26
N LEU A 138 -4.61 -2.48 2.91
CA LEU A 138 -4.85 -2.00 1.56
C LEU A 138 -3.90 -2.68 0.55
N LYS A 139 -2.66 -2.96 0.94
CA LYS A 139 -1.69 -3.71 0.12
C LYS A 139 -2.10 -5.16 -0.16
N THR A 140 -2.96 -5.76 0.65
CA THR A 140 -3.47 -7.11 0.37
C THR A 140 -4.73 -7.12 -0.49
N LYS A 141 -5.45 -6.00 -0.54
CA LYS A 141 -6.65 -5.85 -1.36
C LYS A 141 -6.34 -5.38 -2.78
N PHE A 142 -5.21 -4.71 -2.98
CA PHE A 142 -4.82 -4.13 -4.24
C PHE A 142 -3.40 -4.56 -4.62
N SER A 143 -3.23 -4.86 -5.90
CA SER A 143 -1.93 -5.12 -6.50
C SER A 143 -1.31 -3.81 -6.96
N ASP A 144 -0.05 -3.58 -6.60
CA ASP A 144 0.72 -2.42 -7.02
C ASP A 144 1.36 -2.66 -8.39
N PHE A 145 1.05 -1.83 -9.38
CA PHE A 145 1.64 -1.91 -10.71
C PHE A 145 2.59 -0.75 -10.97
N THR A 146 3.70 -1.05 -11.64
CA THR A 146 4.58 -0.07 -12.27
C THR A 146 4.79 -0.49 -13.72
N ILE A 147 4.24 0.29 -14.65
CA ILE A 147 4.50 0.11 -16.09
C ILE A 147 5.61 1.07 -16.50
N LEU A 148 6.66 0.51 -17.12
CA LEU A 148 7.73 1.26 -17.76
C LEU A 148 7.50 1.27 -19.27
N PHE A 149 7.55 2.45 -19.86
CA PHE A 149 7.43 2.61 -21.32
C PHE A 149 8.80 2.61 -21.97
N VAL A 150 8.98 1.74 -22.96
CA VAL A 150 10.18 1.69 -23.80
C VAL A 150 9.77 2.06 -25.23
N PRO A 151 10.34 3.12 -25.83
CA PRO A 151 10.06 3.45 -27.22
C PRO A 151 10.57 2.34 -28.14
N ILE A 152 9.73 1.90 -29.08
CA ILE A 152 10.18 1.01 -30.15
C ILE A 152 11.11 1.83 -31.03
N LYS A 153 12.41 1.50 -31.02
CA LYS A 153 13.33 2.03 -32.02
C LYS A 153 13.01 1.33 -33.32
N HIS A 154 12.41 2.02 -34.28
CA HIS A 154 12.45 1.53 -35.65
C HIS A 154 13.93 1.43 -36.03
N GLY A 155 14.42 0.20 -36.20
CA GLY A 155 15.63 -0.03 -36.96
C GLY A 155 15.39 0.55 -38.33
N GLU A 156 16.21 1.50 -38.73
CA GLU A 156 16.26 1.99 -40.10
C GLU A 156 16.52 0.78 -41.00
N HIS A 157 15.52 0.43 -41.81
CA HIS A 157 15.65 -0.49 -42.94
C HIS A 157 15.22 0.27 -44.20
#